data_AF-A0A952NGZ5-F1
#
_entry.id   AF-A0A952NGZ5-F1
#
_cell.length_a   1.000
_cell.length_b   1.000
_cell.length_c   1.000
_cell.angle_alpha   90.00
_cell.angle_beta   90.00
_cell.angle_gamma   90.00
#
_symmetry.space_group_name_H-M   'P 1'
#
loop_
_entity.id
_entity.type
_entity.pdbx_description
1 polymer ?
#
loop_
_entity_poly.entity_id
_entity_poly.type
_entity_poly.pdbx_seq_one_letter_code
_entity_poly.pdbx_strand_id
1 'polypeptide(L)'
;MIALRHASLIVVFAAGLSSCAPPMNALTERLASEAQGGAACEDFPQKITASLGQVLLDQQDLPDVESFRTRLRQNLADRPEGERLAAELGEVYEILVNEARRIPGVTDRNEWLAEVMALGLGDRTTPEKDRLQNRLDQLYARIAKNAAASGIECARSEPSDDTTMILGPEPSRHHAVVKGALKVMATAYQSCQSLRVPAMSLSSAAIEKAAIRYLSPDHPSGGKRRVIADLKALQRSHYYIREGIERDASCFNVPQNPLIYDFGGKPYATMSASSSLNFFKDSGSGTSVLGVDCSGFVYASLVSNGLRIKAGRAVIPGEVVGVGARAFMDPARNGLTCLAPVASQASGTIRNGDILASTGHVVIIDGVGADPFGVNRLAAINDCVAANVSHRNFDFDVLQSSPSKNGIGINRMKAADYLERESPSMRTALVKYAVSACKARFGRAETIAPAEARLVRHKMTAECLNPQIKLERESCVRACVSDL
;
A
#
# COMPACT_ATOMS: atom_id res chain seq x y z
N MET A 1 8.99 36.98 -69.21
CA MET A 1 7.64 36.58 -68.78
C MET A 1 7.54 35.07 -68.87
N ILE A 2 7.72 34.37 -67.74
CA ILE A 2 7.60 32.90 -67.65
C ILE A 2 6.63 32.63 -66.50
N ALA A 3 5.48 32.05 -66.84
CA ALA A 3 4.45 31.67 -65.88
C ALA A 3 4.77 30.28 -65.31
N LEU A 4 5.03 30.20 -64.00
CA LEU A 4 5.15 28.94 -63.27
C LEU A 4 3.79 28.49 -62.74
N ARG A 5 3.42 27.25 -63.07
CA ARG A 5 2.22 26.55 -62.59
C ARG A 5 2.38 26.15 -61.12
N HIS A 6 1.36 26.40 -60.31
CA HIS A 6 1.19 25.83 -58.97
C HIS A 6 0.50 24.46 -59.08
N ALA A 7 1.10 23.44 -58.47
CA ALA A 7 0.49 22.13 -58.25
C ALA A 7 0.04 22.06 -56.79
N SER A 8 -1.28 22.01 -56.57
CA SER A 8 -1.88 21.80 -55.25
C SER A 8 -1.84 20.31 -54.91
N LEU A 9 -1.06 19.96 -53.88
CA LEU A 9 -1.03 18.62 -53.29
C LEU A 9 -2.19 18.50 -52.28
N ILE A 10 -3.23 17.74 -52.63
CA ILE A 10 -4.34 17.41 -51.71
C ILE A 10 -3.90 16.20 -50.89
N VAL A 11 -3.58 16.40 -49.61
CA VAL A 11 -3.36 15.34 -48.63
C VAL A 11 -4.74 14.92 -48.08
N VAL A 12 -5.23 13.76 -48.52
CA VAL A 12 -6.43 13.13 -47.96
C VAL A 12 -6.03 12.45 -46.64
N PHE A 13 -6.39 13.06 -45.51
CA PHE A 13 -6.36 12.39 -44.21
C PHE A 13 -7.49 11.36 -44.16
N ALA A 14 -7.15 10.09 -44.40
CA ALA A 14 -8.01 8.98 -44.07
C ALA A 14 -8.03 8.82 -42.54
N ALA A 15 -9.00 9.47 -41.88
CA ALA A 15 -9.34 9.16 -40.51
C ALA A 15 -9.95 7.76 -40.47
N GLY A 16 -9.10 6.75 -40.24
CA GLY A 16 -9.55 5.39 -39.98
C GLY A 16 -10.43 5.39 -38.75
N LEU A 17 -11.72 5.08 -38.93
CA LEU A 17 -12.64 4.76 -37.86
C LEU A 17 -12.15 3.47 -37.20
N SER A 18 -11.23 3.58 -36.24
CA SER A 18 -10.92 2.49 -35.34
C SER A 18 -12.21 2.19 -34.55
N SER A 19 -12.93 1.15 -34.97
CA SER A 19 -14.10 0.66 -34.26
C SER A 19 -13.68 0.35 -32.82
N CYS A 20 -14.18 1.12 -31.86
CA CYS A 20 -14.01 0.82 -30.45
C CYS A 20 -14.68 -0.54 -30.20
N ALA A 21 -13.89 -1.62 -30.17
CA ALA A 21 -14.38 -2.90 -29.74
C ALA A 21 -14.98 -2.74 -28.34
N PRO A 22 -16.12 -3.40 -28.03
CA PRO A 22 -16.73 -3.31 -26.72
C PRO A 22 -15.69 -3.64 -25.64
N PRO A 23 -15.68 -2.94 -24.49
CA PRO A 23 -14.67 -3.12 -23.43
C PRO A 23 -14.48 -4.58 -22.98
N MET A 24 -15.52 -5.40 -23.08
CA MET A 24 -15.50 -6.85 -22.81
C MET A 24 -14.48 -7.62 -23.67
N ASN A 25 -14.27 -7.22 -24.92
CA ASN A 25 -13.30 -7.86 -25.81
C ASN A 25 -11.88 -7.61 -25.30
N ALA A 26 -11.59 -6.39 -24.83
CA ALA A 26 -10.26 -6.00 -24.41
C ALA A 26 -9.75 -6.81 -23.19
N LEU A 27 -10.61 -7.13 -22.22
CA LEU A 27 -10.20 -7.96 -21.06
C LEU A 27 -9.89 -9.40 -21.50
N THR A 28 -10.79 -10.01 -22.27
CA THR A 28 -10.62 -11.41 -22.71
C THR A 28 -9.46 -11.59 -23.68
N GLU A 29 -9.23 -10.62 -24.58
CA GLU A 29 -8.06 -10.57 -25.47
C GLU A 29 -6.77 -10.40 -24.67
N ARG A 30 -6.75 -9.49 -23.68
CA ARG A 30 -5.57 -9.27 -22.83
C ARG A 30 -5.22 -10.52 -22.02
N LEU A 31 -6.19 -11.12 -21.34
CA LEU A 31 -5.95 -12.34 -20.55
C LEU A 31 -5.56 -13.53 -21.43
N ALA A 32 -6.14 -13.66 -22.64
CA ALA A 32 -5.70 -14.67 -23.61
C ALA A 32 -4.23 -14.43 -24.01
N SER A 33 -3.87 -13.19 -24.31
CA SER A 33 -2.50 -12.80 -24.67
C SER A 33 -1.51 -13.06 -23.52
N GLU A 34 -1.86 -12.69 -22.29
CA GLU A 34 -1.05 -12.97 -21.09
C GLU A 34 -0.86 -14.47 -20.87
N ALA A 35 -1.92 -15.26 -21.08
CA ALA A 35 -1.88 -16.71 -20.93
C ALA A 35 -0.97 -17.37 -21.99
N GLN A 36 -1.09 -16.93 -23.25
CA GLN A 36 -0.24 -17.41 -24.35
C GLN A 36 1.22 -17.03 -24.18
N GLY A 37 1.51 -15.84 -23.63
CA GLY A 37 2.86 -15.31 -23.49
C GLY A 37 3.54 -15.61 -22.16
N GLY A 38 2.82 -16.13 -21.16
CA GLY A 38 3.38 -16.21 -19.82
C GLY A 38 2.58 -16.96 -18.77
N ALA A 39 1.65 -17.85 -19.13
CA ALA A 39 0.92 -18.66 -18.13
C ALA A 39 1.83 -19.52 -17.22
N ALA A 40 3.05 -19.84 -17.67
CA ALA A 40 4.06 -20.54 -16.88
C ALA A 40 4.93 -19.62 -16.01
N CYS A 41 4.78 -18.29 -16.12
CA CYS A 41 5.58 -17.33 -15.36
C CYS A 41 5.08 -17.16 -13.92
N GLU A 42 6.01 -16.92 -12.99
CA GLU A 42 5.70 -16.62 -11.59
C GLU A 42 4.87 -15.33 -11.41
N ASP A 43 4.96 -14.39 -12.36
CA ASP A 43 4.23 -13.12 -12.34
C ASP A 43 2.83 -13.21 -12.96
N PHE A 44 2.44 -14.36 -13.49
CA PHE A 44 1.15 -14.54 -14.15
C PHE A 44 -0.06 -14.23 -13.24
N PRO A 45 -0.10 -14.64 -11.95
CA PRO A 45 -1.16 -14.23 -11.04
C PRO A 45 -1.26 -12.71 -10.86
N GLN A 46 -0.13 -11.99 -10.87
CA GLN A 46 -0.12 -10.54 -10.80
C GLN A 46 -0.72 -9.92 -12.06
N LYS A 47 -0.38 -10.43 -13.25
CA LYS A 47 -0.92 -9.93 -14.52
C LYS A 47 -2.45 -10.07 -14.59
N ILE A 48 -2.98 -11.25 -14.24
CA ILE A 48 -4.43 -11.48 -14.18
C ILE A 48 -5.11 -10.49 -13.23
N THR A 49 -4.59 -10.39 -12.00
CA THR A 49 -5.22 -9.51 -11.00
C THR A 49 -5.10 -8.04 -11.39
N ALA A 50 -3.96 -7.59 -11.92
CA ALA A 50 -3.79 -6.23 -12.43
C ALA A 50 -4.75 -5.92 -13.59
N SER A 51 -4.92 -6.85 -14.53
CA SER A 51 -5.84 -6.70 -15.66
C SER A 51 -7.29 -6.59 -15.20
N LEU A 52 -7.73 -7.46 -14.29
CA LEU A 52 -9.07 -7.37 -13.68
C LEU A 52 -9.24 -6.09 -12.84
N GLY A 53 -8.21 -5.74 -12.07
CA GLY A 53 -8.18 -4.53 -11.26
C GLY A 53 -8.33 -3.26 -12.10
N GLN A 54 -7.72 -3.22 -13.30
CA GLN A 54 -7.85 -2.09 -14.20
C GLN A 54 -9.28 -1.96 -14.73
N VAL A 55 -9.94 -3.06 -15.09
CA VAL A 55 -11.34 -3.04 -15.55
C VAL A 55 -12.28 -2.55 -14.44
N LEU A 56 -12.06 -3.02 -13.20
CA LEU A 56 -12.81 -2.54 -12.03
C LEU A 56 -12.57 -1.05 -11.77
N LEU A 57 -11.32 -0.60 -11.87
CA LEU A 57 -10.95 0.80 -11.70
C LEU A 57 -11.57 1.71 -12.77
N ASP A 58 -11.61 1.24 -14.02
CA ASP A 58 -12.20 1.93 -15.18
C ASP A 58 -13.74 1.88 -15.18
N GLN A 59 -14.34 1.29 -14.13
CA GLN A 59 -15.79 1.22 -13.94
C GLN A 59 -16.54 0.46 -15.04
N GLN A 60 -15.83 -0.39 -15.79
CA GLN A 60 -16.40 -1.17 -16.88
C GLN A 60 -17.18 -2.37 -16.33
N ASP A 61 -18.22 -2.77 -17.07
CA ASP A 61 -18.95 -3.99 -16.76
C ASP A 61 -18.09 -5.21 -17.09
N LEU A 62 -18.08 -6.14 -16.16
CA LEU A 62 -17.39 -7.41 -16.31
C LEU A 62 -18.32 -8.44 -16.97
N PRO A 63 -17.82 -9.22 -17.95
CA PRO A 63 -18.64 -10.28 -18.53
C PRO A 63 -19.03 -11.32 -17.48
N ASP A 64 -20.19 -11.95 -17.65
CA ASP A 64 -20.51 -13.15 -16.88
C ASP A 64 -19.51 -14.28 -17.19
N VAL A 65 -19.42 -15.26 -16.28
CA VAL A 65 -18.42 -16.33 -16.35
C VAL A 65 -18.54 -17.16 -17.64
N GLU A 66 -19.75 -17.38 -18.16
CA GLU A 66 -19.93 -18.20 -19.36
C GLU A 66 -19.56 -17.43 -20.63
N SER A 67 -19.95 -16.16 -20.70
CA SER A 67 -19.50 -15.24 -21.76
C SER A 67 -17.98 -15.10 -21.77
N PHE A 68 -17.37 -14.98 -20.58
CA PHE A 68 -15.91 -14.93 -20.42
C PHE A 68 -15.25 -16.22 -20.93
N ARG A 69 -15.70 -17.38 -20.46
CA ARG A 69 -15.18 -18.71 -20.87
C ARG A 69 -15.30 -18.92 -22.37
N THR A 70 -16.45 -18.62 -22.95
CA THR A 70 -16.70 -18.80 -24.39
C THR A 70 -15.73 -17.97 -25.23
N ARG A 71 -15.54 -16.70 -24.89
CA ARG A 71 -14.61 -15.80 -25.59
C ARG A 71 -13.16 -16.20 -25.38
N LEU A 72 -12.79 -16.60 -24.17
CA LEU A 72 -11.45 -17.06 -23.88
C LEU A 72 -11.10 -18.34 -24.67
N ARG A 73 -12.04 -19.28 -24.82
CA ARG A 73 -11.88 -20.45 -25.70
C ARG A 73 -11.69 -20.04 -27.15
N GLN A 74 -12.45 -19.07 -27.66
CA GLN A 74 -12.30 -18.55 -29.02
C GLN A 74 -10.90 -17.94 -29.24
N ASN A 75 -10.43 -17.12 -28.30
CA ASN A 75 -9.11 -16.48 -28.38
C ASN A 75 -7.93 -17.47 -28.23
N LEU A 76 -8.19 -18.67 -27.69
CA LEU A 76 -7.20 -19.72 -27.51
C LEU A 76 -7.40 -20.91 -28.48
N ALA A 77 -8.36 -20.83 -29.42
CA ALA A 77 -8.79 -21.96 -30.24
C ALA A 77 -7.68 -22.52 -31.16
N ASP A 78 -6.72 -21.69 -31.56
CA ASP A 78 -5.60 -22.10 -32.42
C ASP A 78 -4.51 -22.89 -31.66
N ARG A 79 -4.73 -23.19 -30.37
CA ARG A 79 -3.80 -23.91 -29.50
C ARG A 79 -4.40 -25.25 -29.07
N PRO A 80 -3.67 -26.37 -29.19
CA PRO A 80 -4.12 -27.68 -28.70
C PRO A 80 -4.52 -27.68 -27.22
N GLU A 81 -3.84 -26.88 -26.41
CA GLU A 81 -4.09 -26.70 -24.97
C GLU A 81 -5.11 -25.61 -24.62
N GLY A 82 -5.58 -24.87 -25.62
CA GLY A 82 -6.37 -23.66 -25.44
C GLY A 82 -7.67 -23.89 -24.69
N GLU A 83 -8.34 -25.01 -24.94
CA GLU A 83 -9.59 -25.37 -24.25
C GLU A 83 -9.36 -25.59 -22.76
N ARG A 84 -8.30 -26.31 -22.39
CA ARG A 84 -7.95 -26.58 -20.99
C ARG A 84 -7.53 -25.32 -20.26
N LEU A 85 -6.67 -24.51 -20.88
CA LEU A 85 -6.22 -23.24 -20.31
C LEU A 85 -7.39 -22.27 -20.13
N ALA A 86 -8.31 -22.20 -21.10
CA ALA A 86 -9.53 -21.40 -20.99
C ALA A 86 -10.43 -21.85 -19.83
N ALA A 87 -10.56 -23.16 -19.60
CA ALA A 87 -11.33 -23.70 -18.48
C ALA A 87 -10.72 -23.30 -17.13
N GLU A 88 -9.42 -23.51 -16.94
CA GLU A 88 -8.72 -23.19 -15.69
C GLU A 88 -8.71 -21.67 -15.40
N LEU A 89 -8.52 -20.84 -16.43
CA LEU A 89 -8.63 -19.38 -16.30
C LEU A 89 -10.05 -18.92 -16.04
N GLY A 90 -11.04 -19.62 -16.59
CA GLY A 90 -12.45 -19.40 -16.26
C GLY A 90 -12.76 -19.66 -14.79
N GLU A 91 -12.12 -20.66 -14.16
CA GLU A 91 -12.23 -20.89 -12.71
C GLU A 91 -11.54 -19.79 -11.89
N VAL A 92 -10.36 -19.31 -12.32
CA VAL A 92 -9.69 -18.17 -11.67
C VAL A 92 -10.59 -16.93 -11.73
N TYR A 93 -11.15 -16.64 -12.90
CA TYR A 93 -12.07 -15.52 -13.10
C TYR A 93 -13.32 -15.66 -12.23
N GLU A 94 -13.92 -16.85 -12.15
CA GLU A 94 -15.07 -17.11 -11.29
C GLU A 94 -14.76 -16.82 -9.81
N ILE A 95 -13.59 -17.22 -9.30
CA ILE A 95 -13.17 -16.90 -7.94
C ILE A 95 -13.04 -15.39 -7.74
N LEU A 96 -12.31 -14.69 -8.62
CA LEU A 96 -12.03 -13.27 -8.46
C LEU A 96 -13.26 -12.38 -8.71
N VAL A 97 -14.20 -12.81 -9.56
CA VAL A 97 -15.35 -11.99 -9.96
C VAL A 97 -16.63 -12.31 -9.19
N ASN A 98 -16.92 -13.59 -8.95
CA ASN A 98 -18.14 -14.00 -8.27
C ASN A 98 -17.92 -14.24 -6.79
N GLU A 99 -16.86 -14.95 -6.41
CA GLU A 99 -16.66 -15.35 -5.01
C GLU A 99 -16.05 -14.24 -4.17
N ALA A 100 -15.05 -13.50 -4.69
CA ALA A 100 -14.46 -12.37 -3.97
C ALA A 100 -15.48 -11.28 -3.64
N ARG A 101 -16.46 -11.05 -4.53
CA ARG A 101 -17.57 -10.11 -4.30
C ARG A 101 -18.52 -10.54 -3.17
N ARG A 102 -18.46 -11.80 -2.74
CA ARG A 102 -19.27 -12.33 -1.63
C ARG A 102 -18.51 -12.37 -0.30
N ILE A 103 -17.26 -11.89 -0.26
CA ILE A 103 -16.52 -11.75 0.99
C ILE A 103 -17.28 -10.77 1.91
N PRO A 104 -17.47 -11.11 3.20
CA PRO A 104 -18.16 -10.21 4.13
C PRO A 104 -17.52 -8.82 4.18
N GLY A 105 -18.34 -7.78 4.05
CA GLY A 105 -17.89 -6.40 4.01
C GLY A 105 -17.64 -5.84 2.61
N VAL A 106 -17.78 -6.65 1.55
CA VAL A 106 -17.81 -6.16 0.16
C VAL A 106 -19.24 -5.77 -0.21
N THR A 107 -19.48 -4.47 -0.31
CA THR A 107 -20.79 -3.89 -0.62
C THR A 107 -20.79 -3.10 -1.92
N ASP A 108 -19.63 -2.60 -2.35
CA ASP A 108 -19.47 -1.85 -3.59
C ASP A 108 -18.28 -2.32 -4.44
N ARG A 109 -18.06 -1.62 -5.56
CA ARG A 109 -17.01 -1.93 -6.52
C ARG A 109 -15.60 -1.62 -6.00
N ASN A 110 -15.42 -0.60 -5.16
CA ASN A 110 -14.11 -0.23 -4.63
C ASN A 110 -13.66 -1.25 -3.57
N GLU A 111 -14.59 -1.71 -2.73
CA GLU A 111 -14.34 -2.81 -1.79
C GLU A 111 -14.05 -4.12 -2.53
N TRP A 112 -14.76 -4.39 -3.63
CA TRP A 112 -14.46 -5.54 -4.47
C TRP A 112 -13.07 -5.43 -5.14
N LEU A 113 -12.70 -4.26 -5.67
CA LEU A 113 -11.36 -4.01 -6.20
C LEU A 113 -10.28 -4.26 -5.13
N ALA A 114 -10.49 -3.75 -3.91
CA ALA A 114 -9.59 -3.99 -2.79
C ALA A 114 -9.43 -5.49 -2.50
N GLU A 115 -10.51 -6.26 -2.52
CA GLU A 115 -10.45 -7.70 -2.30
C GLU A 115 -9.75 -8.48 -3.43
N VAL A 116 -9.98 -8.10 -4.70
CA VAL A 116 -9.25 -8.70 -5.83
C VAL A 116 -7.75 -8.42 -5.71
N MET A 117 -7.36 -7.19 -5.35
CA MET A 117 -5.96 -6.84 -5.13
C MET A 117 -5.36 -7.57 -3.93
N ALA A 118 -6.12 -7.70 -2.83
CA ALA A 118 -5.68 -8.42 -1.63
C ALA A 118 -5.41 -9.89 -1.94
N LEU A 119 -6.31 -10.58 -2.63
CA LEU A 119 -6.11 -11.96 -3.10
C LEU A 119 -4.93 -12.05 -4.08
N GLY A 120 -4.77 -11.06 -4.98
CA GLY A 120 -3.63 -10.97 -5.88
C GLY A 120 -2.28 -10.88 -5.16
N LEU A 121 -2.24 -10.26 -3.98
CA LEU A 121 -1.05 -10.21 -3.13
C LEU A 121 -0.83 -11.52 -2.37
N GLY A 122 -1.90 -12.27 -2.09
CA GLY A 122 -1.90 -13.50 -1.30
C GLY A 122 -2.44 -13.29 0.12
N ASP A 123 -3.37 -12.35 0.31
CA ASP A 123 -4.01 -12.08 1.59
C ASP A 123 -4.79 -13.31 2.09
N ARG A 124 -4.53 -13.70 3.35
CA ARG A 124 -5.15 -14.83 4.05
C ARG A 124 -5.71 -14.42 5.41
N THR A 125 -6.00 -13.13 5.59
CA THR A 125 -6.35 -12.55 6.89
C THR A 125 -7.71 -12.97 7.45
N THR A 126 -8.61 -13.50 6.60
CA THR A 126 -9.91 -14.08 7.01
C THR A 126 -10.03 -15.54 6.56
N PRO A 127 -10.91 -16.35 7.19
CA PRO A 127 -11.16 -17.73 6.76
C PRO A 127 -11.61 -17.83 5.29
N GLU A 128 -12.45 -16.89 4.83
CA GLU A 128 -12.92 -16.84 3.45
C GLU A 128 -11.76 -16.57 2.48
N LYS A 129 -10.92 -15.58 2.78
CA LYS A 129 -9.73 -15.26 1.97
C LYS A 129 -8.74 -16.42 1.94
N ASP A 130 -8.48 -17.06 3.08
CA ASP A 130 -7.58 -18.22 3.16
C ASP A 130 -8.08 -19.39 2.29
N ARG A 131 -9.40 -19.66 2.29
CA ARG A 131 -10.03 -20.66 1.43
C ARG A 131 -9.90 -20.31 -0.05
N LEU A 132 -10.21 -19.08 -0.44
CA LEU A 132 -10.11 -18.63 -1.83
C LEU A 132 -8.65 -18.65 -2.31
N GLN A 133 -7.72 -18.21 -1.48
CA GLN A 133 -6.29 -18.22 -1.79
C GLN A 133 -5.76 -19.63 -2.00
N ASN A 134 -6.15 -20.60 -1.16
CA ASN A 134 -5.77 -22.01 -1.36
C ASN A 134 -6.23 -22.54 -2.73
N ARG A 135 -7.43 -22.16 -3.17
CA ARG A 135 -7.95 -22.56 -4.48
C ARG A 135 -7.23 -21.85 -5.63
N LEU A 136 -6.96 -20.56 -5.49
CA LEU A 136 -6.17 -19.79 -6.46
C LEU A 136 -4.75 -20.36 -6.60
N ASP A 137 -4.07 -20.64 -5.50
CA ASP A 137 -2.72 -21.22 -5.52
C ASP A 137 -2.70 -22.58 -6.25
N GLN A 138 -3.70 -23.44 -5.99
CA GLN A 138 -3.85 -24.71 -6.70
C GLN A 138 -4.13 -24.52 -8.18
N LEU A 139 -4.98 -23.56 -8.55
CA LEU A 139 -5.31 -23.24 -9.94
C LEU A 139 -4.08 -22.71 -10.69
N TYR A 140 -3.37 -21.74 -10.13
CA TYR A 140 -2.16 -21.19 -10.74
C TYR A 140 -1.05 -22.24 -10.87
N ALA A 141 -0.89 -23.13 -9.90
CA ALA A 141 0.04 -24.25 -10.02
C ALA A 141 -0.34 -25.22 -11.16
N ARG A 142 -1.64 -25.51 -11.35
CA ARG A 142 -2.12 -26.31 -12.48
C ARG A 142 -1.90 -25.61 -13.82
N ILE A 143 -2.27 -24.34 -13.91
CA ILE A 143 -2.10 -23.53 -15.12
C ILE A 143 -0.62 -23.48 -15.51
N ALA A 144 0.28 -23.16 -14.57
CA ALA A 144 1.70 -23.08 -14.84
C ALA A 144 2.27 -24.44 -15.30
N LYS A 145 1.88 -25.54 -14.65
CA LYS A 145 2.29 -26.89 -15.04
C LYS A 145 1.82 -27.25 -16.45
N ASN A 146 0.57 -26.94 -16.79
CA ASN A 146 0.00 -27.28 -18.09
C ASN A 146 0.59 -26.41 -19.20
N ALA A 147 0.74 -25.10 -18.94
CA ALA A 147 1.39 -24.17 -19.84
C ALA A 147 2.82 -24.63 -20.18
N ALA A 148 3.60 -24.98 -19.16
CA ALA A 148 4.96 -25.52 -19.35
C ALA A 148 4.95 -26.84 -20.15
N ALA A 149 4.01 -27.75 -19.88
CA ALA A 149 3.88 -29.00 -20.63
C ALA A 149 3.50 -28.79 -22.10
N SER A 150 2.86 -27.65 -22.42
CA SER A 150 2.52 -27.22 -23.77
C SER A 150 3.61 -26.38 -24.45
N GLY A 151 4.78 -26.25 -23.84
CA GLY A 151 5.88 -25.45 -24.40
C GLY A 151 5.64 -23.93 -24.32
N ILE A 152 4.66 -23.48 -23.53
CA ILE A 152 4.57 -22.07 -23.14
C ILE A 152 5.65 -21.85 -22.09
N GLU A 153 6.82 -21.44 -22.56
CA GLU A 153 7.93 -21.08 -21.68
C GLU A 153 7.69 -19.70 -21.09
N CYS A 154 8.10 -19.51 -19.84
CA CYS A 154 8.24 -18.16 -19.34
C CYS A 154 9.41 -17.53 -20.07
N ALA A 155 9.13 -16.57 -20.96
CA ALA A 155 10.17 -15.71 -21.51
C ALA A 155 10.89 -15.12 -20.30
N ARG A 156 12.13 -15.58 -20.05
CA ARG A 156 12.96 -14.95 -19.04
C ARG A 156 13.01 -13.50 -19.46
N SER A 157 12.40 -12.63 -18.67
CA SER A 157 12.60 -11.21 -18.82
C SER A 157 14.10 -11.05 -18.73
N GLU A 158 14.78 -10.86 -19.88
CA GLU A 158 16.16 -10.43 -19.84
C GLU A 158 16.14 -9.21 -18.93
N PRO A 159 16.89 -9.21 -17.82
CA PRO A 159 16.90 -8.08 -16.92
C PRO A 159 17.20 -6.89 -17.80
N SER A 160 16.22 -5.99 -17.99
CA SER A 160 16.38 -4.95 -18.99
C SER A 160 17.65 -4.19 -18.61
N ASP A 161 18.65 -4.20 -19.48
CA ASP A 161 19.96 -3.58 -19.23
C ASP A 161 19.84 -2.06 -18.97
N ASP A 162 18.64 -1.50 -19.22
CA ASP A 162 18.23 -0.16 -18.82
C ASP A 162 17.91 -0.02 -17.31
N THR A 163 18.09 -1.10 -16.54
CA THR A 163 18.25 -1.01 -15.09
C THR A 163 19.65 -0.48 -14.83
N THR A 164 19.86 0.80 -15.17
CA THR A 164 20.93 1.60 -14.58
C THR A 164 20.83 1.30 -13.10
N MET A 165 21.79 0.55 -12.55
CA MET A 165 21.76 0.15 -11.14
C MET A 165 21.52 1.45 -10.39
N ILE A 166 20.34 1.56 -9.77
CA ILE A 166 20.06 2.63 -8.82
C ILE A 166 21.21 2.48 -7.83
N LEU A 167 22.12 3.45 -7.88
CA LEU A 167 23.29 3.52 -7.01
C LEU A 167 22.81 3.08 -5.63
N GLY A 168 23.44 2.03 -5.10
CA GLY A 168 23.12 1.51 -3.78
C GLY A 168 22.96 2.71 -2.83
N PRO A 169 21.96 2.67 -1.93
CA PRO A 169 21.47 3.86 -1.25
C PRO A 169 22.66 4.67 -0.78
N GLU A 170 22.81 5.91 -1.30
CA GLU A 170 23.72 6.84 -0.68
C GLU A 170 23.45 6.81 0.83
N PRO A 171 24.50 6.84 1.67
CA PRO A 171 24.34 6.70 3.11
C PRO A 171 23.40 7.79 3.64
N SER A 172 22.12 7.44 3.72
CA SER A 172 21.05 8.29 4.21
C SER A 172 21.08 8.27 5.72
N ARG A 173 20.76 9.41 6.33
CA ARG A 173 20.66 9.51 7.78
C ARG A 173 19.45 8.75 8.31
N HIS A 174 18.48 8.46 7.45
CA HIS A 174 17.24 7.80 7.78
C HIS A 174 17.20 6.35 7.27
N HIS A 175 16.56 5.48 8.04
CA HIS A 175 16.21 4.15 7.55
C HIS A 175 15.31 4.27 6.31
N ALA A 176 15.50 3.41 5.29
CA ALA A 176 14.79 3.49 4.01
C ALA A 176 13.26 3.61 4.14
N VAL A 177 12.66 2.84 5.05
CA VAL A 177 11.21 2.91 5.35
C VAL A 177 10.80 4.30 5.90
N VAL A 178 11.61 4.88 6.79
CA VAL A 178 11.36 6.20 7.37
C VAL A 178 11.55 7.29 6.32
N LYS A 179 12.59 7.18 5.48
CA LYS A 179 12.81 8.09 4.35
C LYS A 179 11.60 8.13 3.41
N GLY A 180 11.07 6.96 3.04
CA GLY A 180 9.85 6.87 2.23
C GLY A 180 8.62 7.47 2.92
N ALA A 181 8.47 7.25 4.23
CA ALA A 181 7.37 7.80 5.00
C ALA A 181 7.42 9.33 5.14
N LEU A 182 8.60 9.89 5.38
CA LEU A 182 8.84 11.34 5.38
C LEU A 182 8.63 11.93 3.97
N LYS A 183 9.10 11.26 2.93
CA LYS A 183 8.85 11.65 1.52
C LYS A 183 7.35 11.72 1.20
N VAL A 184 6.58 10.71 1.59
CA VAL A 184 5.11 10.70 1.46
C VAL A 184 4.48 11.85 2.25
N MET A 185 4.90 12.06 3.50
CA MET A 185 4.40 13.14 4.35
C MET A 185 4.65 14.53 3.73
N ALA A 186 5.89 14.80 3.31
CA ALA A 186 6.24 16.06 2.65
C ALA A 186 5.44 16.26 1.37
N THR A 187 5.30 15.21 0.55
CA THR A 187 4.56 15.29 -0.72
C THR A 187 3.07 15.53 -0.46
N ALA A 188 2.43 14.80 0.44
CA ALA A 188 1.01 14.95 0.76
C ALA A 188 0.68 16.36 1.28
N TYR A 189 1.58 16.95 2.09
CA TYR A 189 1.42 18.32 2.58
C TYR A 189 2.02 19.39 1.66
N GLN A 190 2.68 19.00 0.56
CA GLN A 190 3.39 19.88 -0.37
C GLN A 190 4.28 20.91 0.36
N SER A 191 4.96 20.48 1.42
CA SER A 191 5.76 21.37 2.26
C SER A 191 6.88 20.63 2.98
N CYS A 192 8.11 21.11 2.81
CA CYS A 192 9.28 20.66 3.57
C CYS A 192 9.19 21.00 5.06
N GLN A 193 8.41 22.01 5.43
CA GLN A 193 8.21 22.37 6.83
C GLN A 193 7.47 21.26 7.59
N SER A 194 6.62 20.47 6.93
CA SER A 194 5.94 19.33 7.55
C SER A 194 6.90 18.32 8.19
N LEU A 195 8.13 18.22 7.68
CA LEU A 195 9.20 17.35 8.22
C LEU A 195 9.92 17.96 9.43
N ARG A 196 9.93 19.30 9.52
CA ARG A 196 10.59 20.07 10.58
C ARG A 196 9.71 20.25 11.80
N VAL A 197 8.39 20.07 11.67
CA VAL A 197 7.50 20.12 12.82
C VAL A 197 7.77 18.91 13.74
N PRO A 198 7.94 19.12 15.06
CA PRO A 198 8.13 18.03 16.01
C PRO A 198 7.00 17.02 16.00
N ALA A 199 7.26 15.80 16.50
CA ALA A 199 6.21 14.84 16.77
C ALA A 199 5.17 15.41 17.74
N MET A 200 3.89 15.21 17.43
CA MET A 200 2.80 15.63 18.28
C MET A 200 2.84 14.92 19.62
N SER A 201 2.30 15.58 20.63
CA SER A 201 2.14 15.05 21.99
C SER A 201 0.69 15.16 22.43
N LEU A 202 0.37 14.71 23.64
CA LEU A 202 -0.96 14.96 24.23
C LEU A 202 -1.29 16.46 24.32
N SER A 203 -0.30 17.34 24.49
CA SER A 203 -0.51 18.79 24.58
C SER A 203 -0.68 19.48 23.22
N SER A 204 -0.31 18.84 22.11
CA SER A 204 -0.58 19.37 20.77
C SER A 204 -2.09 19.54 20.56
N ALA A 205 -2.51 20.71 20.07
CA ALA A 205 -3.92 20.96 19.79
C ALA A 205 -4.49 19.97 18.77
N ALA A 206 -5.73 19.53 18.98
CA ALA A 206 -6.47 18.76 18.00
C ALA A 206 -7.11 19.68 16.96
N ILE A 207 -7.48 19.13 15.81
CA ILE A 207 -8.32 19.83 14.83
C ILE A 207 -9.64 20.23 15.49
N GLU A 208 -10.08 21.47 15.25
CA GLU A 208 -11.35 22.00 15.73
C GLU A 208 -12.51 21.05 15.39
N LYS A 209 -13.40 20.77 16.34
CA LYS A 209 -14.51 19.82 16.12
C LYS A 209 -15.41 20.20 14.95
N ALA A 210 -15.57 21.49 14.68
CA ALA A 210 -16.37 21.98 13.55
C ALA A 210 -15.72 21.71 12.18
N ALA A 211 -14.41 21.48 12.14
CA ALA A 211 -13.67 21.31 10.89
C ALA A 211 -13.96 19.97 10.20
N ILE A 212 -14.21 18.89 10.96
CA ILE A 212 -14.44 17.54 10.43
C ILE A 212 -15.78 17.00 10.92
N ARG A 213 -16.57 16.46 9.98
CA ARG A 213 -17.84 15.79 10.26
C ARG A 213 -17.77 14.31 9.90
N TYR A 214 -18.37 13.48 10.74
CA TYR A 214 -18.55 12.06 10.45
C TYR A 214 -19.78 11.83 9.57
N LEU A 215 -19.65 10.97 8.57
CA LEU A 215 -20.78 10.53 7.76
C LEU A 215 -21.46 9.30 8.37
N SER A 216 -22.76 9.16 8.12
CA SER A 216 -23.55 7.96 8.40
C SER A 216 -24.08 7.38 7.08
N PRO A 217 -24.07 6.05 6.88
CA PRO A 217 -23.53 5.03 7.80
C PRO A 217 -22.00 5.08 7.92
N ASP A 218 -21.47 4.34 8.89
CA ASP A 218 -20.03 4.04 9.00
C ASP A 218 -19.53 3.29 7.75
N HIS A 219 -18.21 3.19 7.59
CA HIS A 219 -17.64 2.41 6.47
C HIS A 219 -18.00 0.91 6.66
N PRO A 220 -18.35 0.16 5.61
CA PRO A 220 -18.84 -1.22 5.74
C PRO A 220 -17.84 -2.17 6.40
N SER A 221 -16.55 -2.00 6.13
CA SER A 221 -15.46 -2.72 6.83
C SER A 221 -15.14 -2.22 8.25
N GLY A 222 -15.97 -1.33 8.81
CA GLY A 222 -15.81 -0.68 10.11
C GLY A 222 -15.17 0.71 10.04
N GLY A 223 -15.13 1.43 11.17
CA GLY A 223 -14.53 2.76 11.23
C GLY A 223 -15.41 3.89 10.70
N LYS A 224 -15.03 5.13 11.01
CA LYS A 224 -15.80 6.33 10.63
C LYS A 224 -15.31 6.90 9.31
N ARG A 225 -16.26 7.24 8.43
CA ARG A 225 -16.05 8.09 7.25
C ARG A 225 -16.04 9.56 7.65
N ARG A 226 -15.13 10.36 7.08
CA ARG A 226 -14.95 11.77 7.45
C ARG A 226 -15.05 12.69 6.25
N VAL A 227 -15.61 13.87 6.44
CA VAL A 227 -15.57 14.97 5.46
C VAL A 227 -15.11 16.26 6.13
N ILE A 228 -14.53 17.14 5.33
CA ILE A 228 -14.23 18.51 5.75
C ILE A 228 -15.56 19.29 5.80
N ALA A 229 -15.96 19.71 6.99
CA ALA A 229 -17.20 20.46 7.22
C ALA A 229 -16.98 21.97 7.29
N ASP A 230 -15.84 22.41 7.81
CA ASP A 230 -15.42 23.82 7.80
C ASP A 230 -13.93 23.91 7.45
N LEU A 231 -13.65 24.32 6.21
CA LEU A 231 -12.29 24.46 5.71
C LEU A 231 -11.49 25.53 6.46
N LYS A 232 -12.11 26.62 6.89
CA LYS A 232 -11.39 27.68 7.62
C LYS A 232 -11.03 27.21 9.02
N ALA A 233 -11.93 26.51 9.71
CA ALA A 233 -11.63 25.88 10.99
C ALA A 233 -10.50 24.84 10.86
N LEU A 234 -10.51 24.05 9.78
CA LEU A 234 -9.43 23.11 9.49
C LEU A 234 -8.10 23.84 9.28
N GLN A 235 -8.08 24.86 8.42
CA GLN A 235 -6.88 25.65 8.14
C GLN A 235 -6.31 26.29 9.41
N ARG A 236 -7.12 26.83 10.32
CA ARG A 236 -6.60 27.43 11.56
C ARG A 236 -6.04 26.42 12.56
N SER A 237 -6.61 25.21 12.62
CA SER A 237 -6.33 24.24 13.68
C SER A 237 -5.42 23.08 13.26
N HIS A 238 -5.24 22.84 11.97
CA HIS A 238 -4.48 21.68 11.48
C HIS A 238 -2.97 21.87 11.64
N TYR A 239 -2.34 20.94 12.37
CA TYR A 239 -0.94 21.03 12.82
C TYR A 239 0.08 21.28 11.70
N TYR A 240 -0.10 20.65 10.52
CA TYR A 240 0.83 20.72 9.38
C TYR A 240 0.46 21.68 8.24
N ILE A 241 -0.70 22.34 8.26
CA ILE A 241 -1.11 23.24 7.15
C ILE A 241 -1.60 24.61 7.61
N ARG A 242 -1.54 24.89 8.93
CA ARG A 242 -1.98 26.16 9.50
C ARG A 242 -1.24 27.37 8.98
N GLU A 243 -1.84 28.54 9.21
CA GLU A 243 -1.25 29.84 8.88
C GLU A 243 0.17 29.95 9.48
N GLY A 244 1.10 30.52 8.70
CA GLY A 244 2.51 30.62 9.05
C GLY A 244 3.38 29.43 8.63
N ILE A 245 2.82 28.44 7.94
CA ILE A 245 3.62 27.39 7.28
C ILE A 245 4.00 27.87 5.87
N GLU A 246 5.30 27.85 5.58
CA GLU A 246 5.89 28.22 4.29
C GLU A 246 5.32 27.34 3.18
N ARG A 247 4.90 28.01 2.10
CA ARG A 247 4.36 27.39 0.91
C ARG A 247 5.07 27.97 -0.29
N ASP A 248 5.59 27.11 -1.13
CA ASP A 248 6.00 27.51 -2.46
C ASP A 248 4.72 27.67 -3.31
N ALA A 249 4.55 28.86 -3.89
CA ALA A 249 3.38 29.20 -4.69
C ALA A 249 3.25 28.34 -5.97
N SER A 250 4.33 27.68 -6.40
CA SER A 250 4.32 26.74 -7.53
C SER A 250 3.77 25.35 -7.18
N CYS A 251 3.61 25.06 -5.88
CA CYS A 251 3.10 23.78 -5.39
C CYS A 251 1.57 23.70 -5.36
N PHE A 252 1.04 22.48 -5.21
CA PHE A 252 -0.41 22.31 -5.04
C PHE A 252 -0.90 22.97 -3.75
N ASN A 253 -2.02 23.69 -3.82
CA ASN A 253 -2.60 24.41 -2.71
C ASN A 253 -3.34 23.48 -1.75
N VAL A 254 -2.59 22.66 -1.01
CA VAL A 254 -3.08 21.76 0.05
C VAL A 254 -4.07 22.45 1.01
N PRO A 255 -3.85 23.69 1.47
CA PRO A 255 -4.81 24.40 2.32
C PRO A 255 -6.22 24.50 1.74
N GLN A 256 -6.37 24.58 0.41
CA GLN A 256 -7.69 24.63 -0.23
C GLN A 256 -8.32 23.24 -0.34
N ASN A 257 -7.52 22.19 -0.39
CA ASN A 257 -7.95 20.80 -0.47
C ASN A 257 -7.06 19.93 0.43
N PRO A 258 -7.20 20.02 1.77
CA PRO A 258 -6.27 19.37 2.66
C PRO A 258 -6.57 17.90 2.79
N LEU A 259 -5.50 17.10 2.89
CA LEU A 259 -5.63 15.70 3.22
C LEU A 259 -6.03 15.54 4.70
N ILE A 260 -7.05 14.73 4.95
CA ILE A 260 -7.45 14.30 6.30
C ILE A 260 -7.33 12.79 6.43
N TYR A 261 -7.41 12.26 7.64
CA TYR A 261 -7.54 10.81 7.79
C TYR A 261 -8.93 10.38 7.30
N ASP A 262 -8.97 9.36 6.45
CA ASP A 262 -10.23 8.74 6.04
C ASP A 262 -10.10 7.22 6.04
N PHE A 263 -11.03 6.54 6.70
CA PHE A 263 -10.98 5.08 6.80
C PHE A 263 -11.32 4.48 5.43
N GLY A 264 -10.46 3.62 4.91
CA GLY A 264 -10.57 3.10 3.54
C GLY A 264 -10.04 4.07 2.47
N GLY A 265 -9.63 5.28 2.83
CA GLY A 265 -8.99 6.23 1.91
C GLY A 265 -7.64 5.70 1.39
N LYS A 266 -7.38 5.88 0.10
CA LYS A 266 -6.16 5.40 -0.57
C LYS A 266 -5.73 6.42 -1.65
N PRO A 267 -4.42 6.64 -1.86
CA PRO A 267 -3.96 7.44 -2.98
C PRO A 267 -4.29 6.75 -4.31
N TYR A 268 -4.73 7.52 -5.30
CA TYR A 268 -5.03 6.99 -6.63
C TYR A 268 -3.80 6.47 -7.35
N ALA A 269 -3.94 5.31 -7.99
CA ALA A 269 -3.00 4.76 -8.95
C ALA A 269 -3.74 3.85 -9.94
N THR A 270 -3.14 3.63 -11.11
CA THR A 270 -3.61 2.63 -12.08
C THR A 270 -2.94 1.27 -11.80
N MET A 271 -3.36 0.22 -12.49
CA MET A 271 -2.72 -1.10 -12.39
C MET A 271 -1.45 -1.22 -13.27
N SER A 272 -0.96 -0.11 -13.82
CA SER A 272 0.34 -0.07 -14.52
C SER A 272 1.50 0.05 -13.53
N ALA A 273 2.53 -0.77 -13.70
CA ALA A 273 3.80 -0.67 -12.96
C ALA A 273 4.51 0.68 -13.13
N SER A 274 4.22 1.42 -14.21
CA SER A 274 4.81 2.75 -14.48
C SER A 274 4.02 3.92 -13.90
N SER A 275 2.89 3.65 -13.23
CA SER A 275 2.03 4.71 -12.70
C SER A 275 2.60 5.39 -11.45
N SER A 276 2.12 6.59 -11.15
CA SER A 276 2.44 7.31 -9.91
C SER A 276 1.35 7.04 -8.85
N LEU A 277 1.73 7.23 -7.58
CA LEU A 277 0.76 7.36 -6.48
C LEU A 277 0.33 8.82 -6.36
N ASN A 278 -0.97 9.08 -6.42
CA ASN A 278 -1.55 10.41 -6.41
C ASN A 278 -2.39 10.65 -5.15
N PHE A 279 -1.84 11.40 -4.19
CA PHE A 279 -2.54 11.82 -2.96
C PHE A 279 -3.53 12.97 -3.17
N PHE A 280 -3.61 13.52 -4.39
CA PHE A 280 -4.49 14.62 -4.77
C PHE A 280 -5.68 14.17 -5.61
N LYS A 281 -5.93 12.85 -5.63
CA LYS A 281 -7.11 12.20 -6.20
C LYS A 281 -7.45 11.00 -5.33
N ASP A 282 -8.67 10.94 -4.82
CA ASP A 282 -9.14 9.79 -4.05
C ASP A 282 -9.38 8.57 -4.96
N SER A 283 -9.04 7.39 -4.44
CA SER A 283 -9.34 6.09 -5.06
C SER A 283 -9.73 5.01 -4.04
N GLY A 284 -9.98 5.42 -2.80
CA GLY A 284 -10.31 4.51 -1.72
C GLY A 284 -11.78 4.10 -1.71
N SER A 285 -12.15 3.29 -0.72
CA SER A 285 -13.54 2.99 -0.36
C SER A 285 -14.10 3.95 0.71
N GLY A 286 -13.32 4.95 1.12
CA GLY A 286 -13.68 5.94 2.15
C GLY A 286 -14.75 6.94 1.68
N THR A 287 -14.33 8.17 1.45
CA THR A 287 -15.15 9.30 1.02
C THR A 287 -14.43 10.06 -0.09
N SER A 288 -15.11 11.01 -0.74
CA SER A 288 -14.52 11.84 -1.81
C SER A 288 -13.50 12.88 -1.34
N VAL A 289 -13.15 12.93 -0.05
CA VAL A 289 -12.07 13.81 0.42
C VAL A 289 -10.73 13.23 0.03
N LEU A 290 -9.71 14.09 -0.07
CA LEU A 290 -8.34 13.60 -0.11
C LEU A 290 -8.04 12.93 1.23
N GLY A 291 -7.98 11.61 1.22
CA GLY A 291 -7.86 10.79 2.40
C GLY A 291 -6.90 9.64 2.19
N VAL A 292 -6.13 9.31 3.22
CA VAL A 292 -5.34 8.08 3.26
C VAL A 292 -5.51 7.44 4.62
N ASP A 293 -5.76 6.14 4.64
CA ASP A 293 -5.75 5.38 5.88
C ASP A 293 -4.35 4.90 6.28
N CYS A 294 -4.26 4.20 7.40
CA CYS A 294 -2.99 3.75 7.94
C CYS A 294 -2.23 2.82 7.00
N SER A 295 -2.90 1.88 6.34
CA SER A 295 -2.23 0.88 5.51
C SER A 295 -1.87 1.41 4.13
N GLY A 296 -2.69 2.30 3.56
CA GLY A 296 -2.35 3.03 2.33
C GLY A 296 -1.11 3.90 2.53
N PHE A 297 -0.99 4.56 3.69
CA PHE A 297 0.19 5.34 4.05
C PHE A 297 1.45 4.46 4.17
N VAL A 298 1.37 3.34 4.87
CA VAL A 298 2.52 2.42 5.03
C VAL A 298 2.95 1.84 3.68
N TYR A 299 1.99 1.40 2.86
CA TYR A 299 2.30 0.91 1.51
C TYR A 299 3.02 1.99 0.68
N ALA A 300 2.44 3.19 0.59
CA ALA A 300 3.04 4.30 -0.16
C ALA A 300 4.45 4.66 0.34
N SER A 301 4.67 4.58 1.66
CA SER A 301 5.97 4.83 2.27
C SER A 301 7.02 3.81 1.80
N LEU A 302 6.66 2.52 1.74
CA LEU A 302 7.57 1.47 1.27
C LEU A 302 7.90 1.65 -0.23
N VAL A 303 6.88 1.73 -1.07
CA VAL A 303 7.08 1.67 -2.52
C VAL A 303 7.68 2.95 -3.10
N SER A 304 7.42 4.11 -2.48
CA SER A 304 8.03 5.39 -2.90
C SER A 304 9.53 5.48 -2.61
N ASN A 305 10.04 4.59 -1.76
CA ASN A 305 11.47 4.43 -1.50
C ASN A 305 12.02 3.11 -2.07
N GLY A 306 11.32 2.51 -3.04
CA GLY A 306 11.81 1.34 -3.78
C GLY A 306 11.82 0.05 -2.95
N LEU A 307 10.98 -0.05 -1.92
CA LEU A 307 10.86 -1.24 -1.11
C LEU A 307 9.66 -2.05 -1.56
N ARG A 308 9.89 -3.31 -1.95
CA ARG A 308 8.81 -4.24 -2.31
C ARG A 308 8.12 -4.74 -1.06
N ILE A 309 6.85 -5.07 -1.16
CA ILE A 309 6.17 -5.84 -0.11
C ILE A 309 6.23 -7.35 -0.37
N LYS A 310 6.43 -7.78 -1.63
CA LYS A 310 6.53 -9.18 -2.05
C LYS A 310 7.82 -9.39 -2.85
N ALA A 311 8.59 -10.41 -2.48
CA ALA A 311 9.89 -10.71 -3.07
C ALA A 311 9.74 -11.13 -4.54
N GLY A 312 10.70 -10.73 -5.38
CA GLY A 312 10.80 -11.15 -6.78
C GLY A 312 9.71 -10.62 -7.72
N ARG A 313 8.76 -9.82 -7.22
CA ARG A 313 7.60 -9.31 -7.96
C ARG A 313 7.74 -7.80 -8.19
N ALA A 314 7.43 -7.34 -9.39
CA ALA A 314 7.35 -5.92 -9.68
C ALA A 314 6.28 -5.26 -8.82
N VAL A 315 6.52 -4.03 -8.36
CA VAL A 315 5.50 -3.28 -7.61
C VAL A 315 4.49 -2.69 -8.58
N ILE A 316 3.20 -2.93 -8.35
CA ILE A 316 2.12 -2.22 -9.05
C ILE A 316 1.49 -1.21 -8.08
N PRO A 317 1.63 0.10 -8.32
CA PRO A 317 1.12 1.14 -7.43
C PRO A 317 -0.36 1.00 -7.06
N GLY A 318 -1.19 0.54 -8.02
CA GLY A 318 -2.62 0.26 -7.79
C GLY A 318 -2.91 -0.80 -6.72
N GLU A 319 -1.95 -1.66 -6.35
CA GLU A 319 -2.11 -2.64 -5.26
C GLU A 319 -2.28 -1.99 -3.88
N VAL A 320 -2.02 -0.68 -3.76
CA VAL A 320 -2.24 0.10 -2.53
C VAL A 320 -3.63 -0.11 -1.93
N VAL A 321 -4.64 -0.33 -2.78
CA VAL A 321 -6.03 -0.56 -2.34
C VAL A 321 -6.25 -1.94 -1.70
N GLY A 322 -5.42 -2.94 -2.02
CA GLY A 322 -5.53 -4.31 -1.51
C GLY A 322 -4.76 -4.58 -0.22
N VAL A 323 -3.98 -3.63 0.27
CA VAL A 323 -3.15 -3.83 1.46
C VAL A 323 -3.87 -3.30 2.71
N GLY A 324 -4.38 -4.22 3.54
CA GLY A 324 -5.00 -3.91 4.83
C GLY A 324 -4.02 -3.98 6.01
N ALA A 325 -4.32 -3.28 7.11
CA ALA A 325 -3.48 -3.27 8.31
C ALA A 325 -3.24 -4.67 8.90
N ARG A 326 -4.27 -5.53 8.89
CA ARG A 326 -4.19 -6.92 9.38
C ARG A 326 -3.18 -7.77 8.61
N ALA A 327 -2.93 -7.49 7.33
CA ALA A 327 -1.97 -8.25 6.52
C ALA A 327 -0.55 -8.18 7.10
N PHE A 328 -0.19 -7.04 7.70
CA PHE A 328 1.10 -6.82 8.34
C PHE A 328 1.28 -7.60 9.66
N MET A 329 0.22 -8.17 10.24
CA MET A 329 0.35 -8.97 11.47
C MET A 329 0.99 -10.34 11.22
N ASP A 330 0.82 -10.89 10.03
CA ASP A 330 1.46 -12.14 9.59
C ASP A 330 1.89 -11.98 8.13
N PRO A 331 2.94 -11.17 7.89
CA PRO A 331 3.26 -10.71 6.55
C PRO A 331 3.58 -11.87 5.60
N ALA A 332 4.32 -12.87 6.07
CA ALA A 332 4.71 -14.02 5.25
C ALA A 332 3.48 -14.83 4.79
N ARG A 333 2.52 -15.08 5.70
CA ARG A 333 1.28 -15.76 5.35
C ARG A 333 0.40 -14.94 4.41
N ASN A 334 0.39 -13.61 4.56
CA ASN A 334 -0.46 -12.72 3.76
C ASN A 334 0.24 -12.19 2.50
N GLY A 335 1.25 -12.89 2.00
CA GLY A 335 1.92 -12.57 0.74
C GLY A 335 2.88 -11.37 0.78
N LEU A 336 3.08 -10.74 1.94
CA LEU A 336 4.02 -9.65 2.18
C LEU A 336 5.43 -10.20 2.50
N THR A 337 5.97 -11.03 1.62
CA THR A 337 7.18 -11.83 1.87
C THR A 337 8.46 -11.02 2.06
N CYS A 338 8.46 -9.72 1.78
CA CYS A 338 9.57 -8.80 2.07
C CYS A 338 9.55 -8.22 3.49
N LEU A 339 8.54 -8.55 4.29
CA LEU A 339 8.46 -8.18 5.69
C LEU A 339 8.64 -9.44 6.56
N ALA A 340 9.31 -9.28 7.70
CA ALA A 340 9.56 -10.36 8.65
C ALA A 340 9.25 -9.90 10.09
N PRO A 341 8.77 -10.79 10.98
CA PRO A 341 8.65 -10.47 12.40
C PRO A 341 9.99 -10.04 13.00
N VAL A 342 9.95 -9.05 13.89
CA VAL A 342 11.13 -8.60 14.62
C VAL A 342 11.36 -9.50 15.83
N ALA A 343 12.48 -10.20 15.85
CA ALA A 343 12.91 -10.97 17.02
C ALA A 343 13.44 -10.04 18.12
N SER A 344 13.16 -10.37 19.37
CA SER A 344 13.76 -9.65 20.49
C SER A 344 15.23 -10.04 20.64
N GLN A 345 16.14 -9.07 20.62
CA GLN A 345 17.58 -9.28 20.76
C GLN A 345 18.16 -8.42 21.88
N ALA A 346 19.31 -8.83 22.41
CA ALA A 346 20.01 -8.09 23.46
C ALA A 346 20.45 -6.69 22.99
N SER A 347 20.80 -6.54 21.71
CA SER A 347 21.20 -5.29 21.07
C SER A 347 20.02 -4.37 20.67
N GLY A 348 18.87 -4.54 21.32
CA GLY A 348 17.65 -3.80 21.02
C GLY A 348 16.68 -4.56 20.12
N THR A 349 15.41 -4.19 20.24
CA THR A 349 14.27 -4.88 19.60
C THR A 349 13.65 -3.98 18.54
N ILE A 350 13.28 -2.76 18.92
CA ILE A 350 12.68 -1.77 18.03
C ILE A 350 13.74 -0.87 17.38
N ARG A 351 13.57 -0.56 16.09
CA ARG A 351 14.45 0.30 15.29
C ARG A 351 13.63 1.24 14.41
N ASN A 352 14.26 2.32 13.97
CA ASN A 352 13.71 3.19 12.93
C ASN A 352 13.31 2.34 11.71
N GLY A 353 12.10 2.56 11.22
CA GLY A 353 11.53 1.87 10.07
C GLY A 353 10.90 0.51 10.35
N ASP A 354 10.88 0.06 11.61
CA ASP A 354 9.98 -1.02 12.01
C ASP A 354 8.53 -0.62 11.78
N ILE A 355 7.67 -1.60 11.53
CA ILE A 355 6.24 -1.41 11.32
C ILE A 355 5.51 -2.13 12.45
N LEU A 356 4.68 -1.39 13.19
CA LEU A 356 3.84 -1.94 14.24
C LEU A 356 2.41 -2.06 13.72
N ALA A 357 1.92 -3.30 13.63
CA ALA A 357 0.63 -3.64 13.06
C ALA A 357 -0.30 -4.29 14.08
N SER A 358 -1.57 -3.90 14.05
CA SER A 358 -2.68 -4.53 14.77
C SER A 358 -3.82 -4.78 13.77
N THR A 359 -4.89 -5.46 14.20
CA THR A 359 -6.01 -5.84 13.33
C THR A 359 -6.60 -4.67 12.53
N GLY A 360 -6.65 -3.47 13.10
CA GLY A 360 -7.30 -2.30 12.47
C GLY A 360 -6.40 -1.09 12.26
N HIS A 361 -5.11 -1.18 12.59
CA HIS A 361 -4.20 -0.03 12.49
C HIS A 361 -2.76 -0.47 12.30
N VAL A 362 -1.99 0.31 11.55
CA VAL A 362 -0.56 0.08 11.29
C VAL A 362 0.21 1.39 11.31
N VAL A 363 1.40 1.40 11.91
CA VAL A 363 2.27 2.59 12.02
C VAL A 363 3.71 2.23 11.70
N ILE A 364 4.50 3.23 11.31
CA ILE A 364 5.96 3.13 11.14
C ILE A 364 6.62 3.72 12.38
N ILE A 365 7.64 3.06 12.91
CA ILE A 365 8.50 3.61 13.95
C ILE A 365 9.46 4.60 13.29
N ASP A 366 9.39 5.85 13.71
CA ASP A 366 10.08 6.96 13.06
C ASP A 366 11.49 7.16 13.62
N GLY A 367 11.57 7.82 14.78
CA GLY A 367 12.80 8.00 15.55
C GLY A 367 12.80 7.14 16.79
N VAL A 368 13.96 6.57 17.11
CA VAL A 368 14.21 5.73 18.30
C VAL A 368 15.28 6.39 19.13
N GLY A 369 14.97 6.66 20.39
CA GLY A 369 15.91 7.15 21.39
C GLY A 369 16.85 6.07 21.91
N ALA A 370 17.69 6.42 22.88
CA ALA A 370 18.74 5.51 23.39
C ALA A 370 18.18 4.33 24.21
N ASP A 371 17.01 4.50 24.82
CA ASP A 371 16.29 3.46 25.56
C ASP A 371 14.82 3.43 25.12
N PRO A 372 14.52 2.90 23.92
CA PRO A 372 13.17 3.01 23.33
C PRO A 372 12.06 2.45 24.21
N PHE A 373 12.37 1.49 25.08
CA PHE A 373 11.41 0.90 25.98
C PHE A 373 11.53 1.34 27.43
N GLY A 374 12.46 2.24 27.77
CA GLY A 374 12.67 2.72 29.13
C GLY A 374 13.05 1.59 30.10
N VAL A 375 13.71 0.54 29.60
CA VAL A 375 14.01 -0.67 30.37
C VAL A 375 15.40 -0.63 31.01
N ASN A 376 16.27 0.31 30.66
CA ASN A 376 17.63 0.38 31.19
C ASN A 376 17.68 0.60 32.70
N ARG A 377 16.64 1.23 33.25
CA ARG A 377 16.44 1.43 34.70
C ARG A 377 16.17 0.13 35.49
N LEU A 378 15.79 -0.95 34.82
CA LEU A 378 15.52 -2.25 35.45
C LEU A 378 16.84 -2.99 35.65
N ALA A 379 17.14 -3.34 36.90
CA ALA A 379 18.48 -3.74 37.34
C ALA A 379 18.67 -5.26 37.38
N ALA A 380 17.59 -6.02 37.56
CA ALA A 380 17.61 -7.47 37.60
C ALA A 380 16.61 -8.08 36.60
N ILE A 381 16.88 -9.32 36.20
CA ILE A 381 15.98 -10.08 35.32
C ILE A 381 14.57 -10.24 35.90
N ASN A 382 14.45 -10.33 37.23
CA ASN A 382 13.16 -10.41 37.92
C ASN A 382 12.36 -9.10 37.84
N ASP A 383 13.02 -7.97 37.54
CA ASP A 383 12.35 -6.69 37.31
C ASP A 383 11.72 -6.62 35.92
N CYS A 384 12.10 -7.51 34.99
CA CYS A 384 11.57 -7.59 33.63
C CYS A 384 10.17 -8.21 33.59
N VAL A 385 9.21 -7.55 34.22
CA VAL A 385 7.79 -7.92 34.25
C VAL A 385 6.93 -6.75 33.81
N ALA A 386 5.74 -7.04 33.26
CA ALA A 386 4.86 -6.01 32.72
C ALA A 386 4.50 -4.91 33.74
N ALA A 387 4.39 -5.26 35.02
CA ALA A 387 4.10 -4.31 36.11
C ALA A 387 5.18 -3.23 36.28
N ASN A 388 6.42 -3.52 35.90
CA ASN A 388 7.56 -2.60 36.03
C ASN A 388 7.89 -1.86 34.72
N VAL A 389 7.22 -2.20 33.62
CA VAL A 389 7.37 -1.55 32.33
C VAL A 389 6.23 -0.55 32.15
N SER A 390 6.57 0.72 31.94
CA SER A 390 5.59 1.77 31.66
C SER A 390 5.78 2.30 30.25
N HIS A 391 4.71 2.32 29.45
CA HIS A 391 4.73 2.94 28.12
C HIS A 391 5.03 4.44 28.16
N ARG A 392 4.87 5.10 29.33
CA ARG A 392 5.25 6.50 29.52
C ARG A 392 6.76 6.73 29.42
N ASN A 393 7.56 5.69 29.57
CA ASN A 393 9.01 5.73 29.42
C ASN A 393 9.46 5.31 28.02
N PHE A 394 8.53 5.08 27.08
CA PHE A 394 8.90 4.73 25.72
C PHE A 394 9.43 5.95 24.98
N ASP A 395 10.67 5.85 24.52
CA ASP A 395 11.43 6.92 23.86
C ASP A 395 11.57 6.63 22.37
N PHE A 396 10.44 6.73 21.67
CA PHE A 396 10.39 6.68 20.21
C PHE A 396 9.17 7.45 19.70
N ASP A 397 9.19 7.77 18.41
CA ASP A 397 8.09 8.41 17.70
C ASP A 397 7.45 7.43 16.71
N VAL A 398 6.18 7.66 16.38
CA VAL A 398 5.46 6.92 15.33
C VAL A 398 5.07 7.85 14.18
N LEU A 399 5.32 7.43 12.94
CA LEU A 399 4.72 7.97 11.71
C LEU A 399 3.49 7.15 11.35
N GLN A 400 2.37 7.81 11.07
CA GLN A 400 1.11 7.12 10.78
C GLN A 400 0.17 7.98 9.95
N SER A 401 -0.86 7.36 9.38
CA SER A 401 -2.11 8.07 9.08
C SER A 401 -3.20 7.53 10.01
N SER A 402 -3.81 8.39 10.82
CA SER A 402 -4.74 7.94 11.87
C SER A 402 -5.80 8.98 12.22
N PRO A 403 -6.91 8.58 12.89
CA PRO A 403 -7.93 9.52 13.34
C PRO A 403 -7.48 10.37 14.54
N SER A 404 -6.23 10.22 15.00
CA SER A 404 -5.69 10.99 16.12
C SER A 404 -5.84 12.49 15.89
N LYS A 405 -5.96 13.23 17.00
CA LYS A 405 -6.12 14.70 16.98
C LYS A 405 -7.28 15.17 16.09
N ASN A 406 -8.37 14.40 16.10
CA ASN A 406 -9.59 14.65 15.33
C ASN A 406 -9.38 14.58 13.81
N GLY A 407 -8.68 13.54 13.33
CA GLY A 407 -8.64 13.20 11.90
C GLY A 407 -7.58 13.91 11.06
N ILE A 408 -6.41 14.19 11.62
CA ILE A 408 -5.36 14.98 10.95
C ILE A 408 -4.76 14.34 9.68
N GLY A 409 -4.91 13.03 9.50
CA GLY A 409 -4.26 12.31 8.41
C GLY A 409 -2.84 11.89 8.78
N ILE A 410 -1.90 12.13 7.88
CA ILE A 410 -0.50 11.73 8.06
C ILE A 410 0.15 12.58 9.16
N ASN A 411 0.71 11.94 10.18
CA ASN A 411 1.31 12.65 11.30
C ASN A 411 2.45 11.88 11.96
N ARG A 412 3.20 12.62 12.77
CA ARG A 412 4.22 12.13 13.70
C ARG A 412 3.67 12.30 15.11
N MET A 413 3.80 11.30 15.97
CA MET A 413 3.35 11.38 17.36
C MET A 413 4.33 10.66 18.29
N LYS A 414 4.56 11.23 19.49
CA LYS A 414 5.34 10.56 20.54
C LYS A 414 4.67 9.25 20.93
N ALA A 415 5.43 8.16 21.00
CA ALA A 415 4.88 6.84 21.27
C ALA A 415 4.17 6.77 22.63
N ALA A 416 4.76 7.33 23.69
CA ALA A 416 4.13 7.36 25.02
C ALA A 416 2.70 7.93 24.99
N ASP A 417 2.53 9.03 24.25
CA ASP A 417 1.25 9.74 24.13
C ASP A 417 0.27 9.02 23.20
N TYR A 418 0.78 8.50 22.09
CA TYR A 418 0.02 7.70 21.14
C TYR A 418 -0.58 6.45 21.82
N LEU A 419 0.23 5.74 22.59
CA LEU A 419 -0.18 4.51 23.28
C LEU A 419 -1.12 4.77 24.47
N GLU A 420 -1.07 5.96 25.07
CA GLU A 420 -1.99 6.34 26.15
C GLU A 420 -3.43 6.51 25.65
N ARG A 421 -3.63 7.13 24.48
CA ARG A 421 -4.96 7.55 24.00
C ARG A 421 -5.47 6.79 22.77
N GLU A 422 -4.60 6.48 21.83
CA GLU A 422 -5.00 6.09 20.48
C GLU A 422 -5.03 4.58 20.30
N SER A 423 -4.16 3.82 20.97
CA SER A 423 -4.03 2.38 20.70
C SER A 423 -3.67 1.52 21.92
N PRO A 424 -4.67 1.18 22.77
CA PRO A 424 -4.47 0.30 23.92
C PRO A 424 -3.96 -1.11 23.56
N SER A 425 -4.34 -1.66 22.40
CA SER A 425 -3.88 -2.98 21.94
C SER A 425 -2.39 -2.97 21.60
N MET A 426 -1.92 -1.96 20.86
CA MET A 426 -0.50 -1.77 20.58
C MET A 426 0.29 -1.48 21.85
N ARG A 427 -0.29 -0.75 22.82
CA ARG A 427 0.34 -0.55 24.14
C ARG A 427 0.60 -1.89 24.83
N THR A 428 -0.41 -2.75 24.92
CA THR A 428 -0.27 -4.09 25.53
C THR A 428 0.81 -4.92 24.83
N ALA A 429 0.83 -4.91 23.49
CA ALA A 429 1.85 -5.63 22.73
C ALA A 429 3.27 -5.08 22.97
N LEU A 430 3.45 -3.77 22.92
CA LEU A 430 4.76 -3.14 23.12
C LEU A 430 5.28 -3.30 24.55
N VAL A 431 4.42 -3.35 25.56
CA VAL A 431 4.84 -3.72 26.93
C VAL A 431 5.40 -5.14 26.95
N LYS A 432 4.81 -6.09 26.20
CA LYS A 432 5.38 -7.45 26.07
C LYS A 432 6.72 -7.44 25.33
N TYR A 433 6.86 -6.66 24.26
CA TYR A 433 8.16 -6.50 23.56
C TYR A 433 9.21 -5.87 24.47
N ALA A 434 8.84 -4.88 25.28
CA ALA A 434 9.71 -4.26 26.27
C ALA A 434 10.15 -5.24 27.37
N VAL A 435 9.25 -6.07 27.89
CA VAL A 435 9.61 -7.15 28.83
C VAL A 435 10.61 -8.13 28.19
N SER A 436 10.35 -8.55 26.95
CA SER A 436 11.24 -9.45 26.22
C SER A 436 12.61 -8.81 25.94
N ALA A 437 12.64 -7.53 25.56
CA ALA A 437 13.86 -6.75 25.41
C ALA A 437 14.66 -6.64 26.72
N CYS A 438 13.96 -6.38 27.83
CA CYS A 438 14.56 -6.34 29.16
C CYS A 438 15.22 -7.68 29.51
N LYS A 439 14.51 -8.80 29.34
CA LYS A 439 15.06 -10.14 29.58
C LYS A 439 16.27 -10.45 28.69
N ALA A 440 16.24 -10.01 27.43
CA ALA A 440 17.34 -10.19 26.49
C ALA A 440 18.63 -9.50 26.96
N ARG A 441 18.54 -8.34 27.63
CA ARG A 441 19.70 -7.66 28.27
C ARG A 441 20.38 -8.53 29.34
N PHE A 442 19.63 -9.45 29.94
CA PHE A 442 20.12 -10.42 30.94
C PHE A 442 20.36 -11.81 30.34
N GLY A 443 20.58 -11.92 29.02
CA GLY A 443 20.90 -13.18 28.35
C GLY A 443 19.72 -14.11 28.09
N ARG A 444 18.47 -13.67 28.29
CA ARG A 444 17.26 -14.45 28.00
C ARG A 444 16.46 -13.84 26.85
N ALA A 445 16.97 -14.00 25.63
CA ALA A 445 16.27 -13.57 24.43
C ALA A 445 15.09 -14.51 24.12
N GLU A 446 13.93 -13.94 23.77
CA GLU A 446 12.71 -14.66 23.40
C GLU A 446 12.10 -14.00 22.17
N THR A 447 11.86 -14.73 21.08
CA THR A 447 11.01 -14.21 20.00
C THR A 447 9.57 -14.33 20.43
N ILE A 448 8.93 -13.19 20.70
CA ILE A 448 7.52 -13.16 21.10
C ILE A 448 6.63 -12.78 19.92
N ALA A 449 5.39 -13.26 19.97
CA ALA A 449 4.36 -12.91 19.01
C ALA A 449 3.05 -12.53 19.75
N PRO A 450 2.94 -11.30 20.31
CA PRO A 450 1.74 -10.81 21.01
C PRO A 450 0.50 -10.70 20.11
N ALA A 451 -0.58 -11.43 20.40
CA ALA A 451 -1.78 -11.46 19.55
C ALA A 451 -2.41 -10.08 19.29
N GLU A 452 -2.15 -9.09 20.14
CA GLU A 452 -2.70 -7.74 20.04
C GLU A 452 -2.04 -6.88 18.95
N ALA A 453 -0.73 -7.02 18.75
CA ALA A 453 0.02 -6.33 17.70
C ALA A 453 1.38 -6.99 17.42
N ARG A 454 1.88 -6.77 16.22
CA ARG A 454 3.07 -7.40 15.65
C ARG A 454 4.05 -6.33 15.20
N LEU A 455 5.30 -6.48 15.60
CA LEU A 455 6.39 -5.66 15.10
C LEU A 455 7.04 -6.42 13.93
N VAL A 456 7.06 -5.79 12.76
CA VAL A 456 7.64 -6.37 11.54
C VAL A 456 8.66 -5.41 10.92
N ARG A 457 9.63 -5.95 10.20
CA ARG A 457 10.71 -5.18 9.56
C ARG A 457 10.86 -5.61 8.11
N HIS A 458 11.11 -4.64 7.25
CA HIS A 458 11.46 -4.92 5.86
C HIS A 458 12.82 -5.60 5.76
N LYS A 459 12.94 -6.65 4.95
CA LYS A 459 14.14 -7.50 4.85
C LYS A 459 15.33 -6.80 4.19
N MET A 460 15.08 -5.79 3.36
CA MET A 460 16.11 -5.03 2.62
C MET A 460 17.04 -5.91 1.75
N THR A 461 16.60 -7.12 1.39
CA THR A 461 17.32 -8.02 0.48
C THR A 461 17.11 -7.60 -0.98
N ALA A 462 17.98 -8.02 -1.89
CA ALA A 462 17.96 -7.59 -3.29
C ALA A 462 16.63 -7.88 -3.99
N GLU A 463 16.03 -9.06 -3.74
CA GLU A 463 14.74 -9.46 -4.27
C GLU A 463 13.57 -8.62 -3.72
N CYS A 464 13.81 -7.85 -2.65
CA CYS A 464 12.88 -6.95 -1.99
C CYS A 464 13.11 -5.47 -2.31
N LEU A 465 14.02 -5.16 -3.24
CA LEU A 465 14.23 -3.81 -3.74
C LEU A 465 13.62 -3.66 -5.15
N ASN A 466 13.16 -2.45 -5.46
CA ASN A 466 12.55 -2.08 -6.74
C ASN A 466 12.92 -0.63 -7.10
N PRO A 467 12.77 -0.21 -8.37
CA PRO A 467 12.68 1.20 -8.67
C PRO A 467 11.61 1.89 -7.82
N GLN A 468 11.91 3.12 -7.41
CA GLN A 468 11.00 3.94 -6.61
C GLN A 468 9.73 4.25 -7.42
N ILE A 469 8.57 4.04 -6.81
CA ILE A 469 7.31 4.52 -7.36
C ILE A 469 7.25 6.03 -7.16
N LYS A 470 7.01 6.77 -8.25
CA LYS A 470 6.90 8.23 -8.20
C LYS A 470 5.66 8.65 -7.41
N LEU A 471 5.81 9.69 -6.60
CA LEU A 471 4.66 10.38 -6.04
C LEU A 471 4.28 11.54 -6.97
N GLU A 472 2.99 11.68 -7.25
CA GLU A 472 2.47 12.81 -8.01
C GLU A 472 2.84 14.12 -7.28
N ARG A 473 3.36 15.12 -8.01
CA ARG A 473 3.84 16.41 -7.46
C ARG A 473 4.98 16.32 -6.42
N GLU A 474 5.74 15.22 -6.39
CA GLU A 474 6.93 15.11 -5.54
C GLU A 474 7.98 16.21 -5.80
N SER A 475 8.04 16.74 -7.02
CA SER A 475 9.01 17.78 -7.41
C SER A 475 8.96 19.02 -6.53
N CYS A 476 7.79 19.35 -5.98
CA CYS A 476 7.59 20.47 -5.05
C CYS A 476 8.47 20.37 -3.80
N VAL A 477 8.68 19.14 -3.30
CA VAL A 477 9.39 18.90 -2.03
C VAL A 477 10.75 18.25 -2.25
N ARG A 478 11.22 18.22 -3.50
CA ARG A 478 12.47 17.54 -3.87
C ARG A 478 13.65 18.01 -3.03
N ALA A 479 13.76 19.31 -2.76
CA ALA A 479 14.88 19.89 -2.03
C ALA A 479 15.06 19.30 -0.63
N CYS A 480 13.99 19.05 0.13
CA CYS A 480 14.12 18.43 1.45
C CYS A 480 14.10 16.90 1.39
N VAL A 481 13.48 16.32 0.36
CA VAL A 481 13.45 14.85 0.18
C VAL A 481 14.82 14.32 -0.24
N SER A 482 15.60 15.09 -1.02
CA SER A 482 16.98 14.74 -1.38
C SER A 482 17.91 14.71 -0.18
N ASP A 483 17.62 15.52 0.84
CA ASP A 483 18.45 15.65 2.05
C ASP A 483 18.18 14.55 3.10
N LEU A 484 17.17 13.69 2.87
CA LEU A 484 16.80 12.59 3.77
C LEU A 484 17.79 11.42 3.74
#